data_AF-A0A6I9PAY2-F1
#
_entry.id   AF-A0A6I9PAY2-F1
#
_cell.length_a   1.000
_cell.length_b   1.000
_cell.length_c   1.000
_cell.angle_alpha   90.00
_cell.angle_beta   90.00
_cell.angle_gamma   90.00
#
_symmetry.space_group_name_H-M   'P 1'
#
loop_
_entity.id
_entity.type
_entity.pdbx_description
1 polymer ?
#
loop_
_entity_poly.entity_id
_entity_poly.type
_entity_poly.pdbx_seq_one_letter_code
_entity_poly.pdbx_strand_id
1 'polypeptide(L)'
;LSHCWLRTVGECWAQLKKSLEDEAEVHLKFSSKLQSEVEKPLLTFRENFKKDMKRYEHHIADLRKQLGGRHASVEKARKALADRQKDLELKTQQLEIKLSNKIEEDIKKARRKSTQAGDDLMRCVDLYNQSQSRWFEETVTTSLELERLEVERVEMIRHHLCQYTTLRHETDMFNQSTMERVDQLLQSVDPIRDRELWVEENKTGEIRPVNVEI
;
A
#
# COMPACT_ATOMS: atom_id res chain seq x y z
N LEU A 1 -30.87 -51.75 5.88
CA LEU A 1 -30.20 -50.81 4.95
C LEU A 1 -28.67 -50.88 4.99
N SER A 2 -28.01 -51.24 6.10
CA SER A 2 -26.53 -51.25 6.18
C SER A 2 -25.82 -52.34 5.34
N HIS A 3 -26.49 -53.46 5.01
CA HIS A 3 -25.87 -54.56 4.24
C HIS A 3 -25.99 -54.40 2.70
N CYS A 4 -26.83 -53.48 2.20
CA CYS A 4 -26.96 -53.23 0.74
C CYS A 4 -25.78 -52.43 0.16
N TRP A 5 -24.95 -51.81 0.99
CA TRP A 5 -23.85 -50.92 0.59
C TRP A 5 -22.46 -51.56 0.69
N LEU A 6 -22.34 -52.89 0.67
CA LEU A 6 -21.06 -53.61 0.87
C LEU A 6 -20.36 -54.02 -0.43
N ARG A 7 -20.70 -53.40 -1.56
CA ARG A 7 -20.39 -53.92 -2.91
C ARG A 7 -19.96 -52.80 -3.85
N THR A 8 -19.93 -53.00 -5.17
CA THR A 8 -19.38 -51.99 -6.10
C THR A 8 -20.06 -50.62 -5.95
N VAL A 9 -21.38 -50.59 -5.72
CA VAL A 9 -22.12 -49.34 -5.39
C VAL A 9 -21.73 -48.75 -4.02
N GLY A 10 -21.40 -49.63 -3.07
CA GLY A 10 -20.95 -49.30 -1.73
C GLY A 10 -19.57 -48.66 -1.69
N GLU A 11 -18.63 -49.22 -2.43
CA GLU A 11 -17.28 -48.68 -2.62
C GLU A 11 -17.35 -47.28 -3.27
N CYS A 12 -18.19 -47.12 -4.29
CA CYS A 12 -18.45 -45.83 -4.91
C CYS A 12 -19.02 -44.81 -3.91
N TRP A 13 -20.00 -45.20 -3.10
CA TRP A 13 -20.57 -44.33 -2.06
C TRP A 13 -19.56 -43.98 -0.95
N ALA A 14 -18.72 -44.94 -0.56
CA ALA A 14 -17.65 -44.69 0.39
C ALA A 14 -16.62 -43.70 -0.16
N GLN A 15 -16.24 -43.84 -1.43
CA GLN A 15 -15.33 -42.90 -2.10
C GLN A 15 -15.94 -41.51 -2.26
N LEU A 16 -17.24 -41.40 -2.55
CA LEU A 16 -17.93 -40.12 -2.58
C LEU A 16 -17.86 -39.42 -1.22
N LYS A 17 -18.10 -40.13 -0.11
CA LYS A 17 -17.94 -39.51 1.22
C LYS A 17 -16.50 -39.06 1.47
N LYS A 18 -15.52 -39.85 1.03
CA LYS A 18 -14.10 -39.50 1.13
C LYS A 18 -13.75 -38.26 0.30
N SER A 19 -14.32 -38.10 -0.90
CA SER A 19 -14.01 -36.93 -1.73
C SER A 19 -14.43 -35.63 -1.05
N LEU A 20 -15.47 -35.62 -0.20
CA LEU A 20 -15.81 -34.45 0.61
C LEU A 20 -14.73 -34.11 1.64
N GLU A 21 -14.05 -35.11 2.20
CA GLU A 21 -12.89 -34.90 3.09
C GLU A 21 -11.70 -34.35 2.30
N ASP A 22 -11.46 -34.88 1.10
CA ASP A 22 -10.41 -34.41 0.20
C ASP A 22 -10.65 -32.94 -0.24
N GLU A 23 -11.91 -32.57 -0.58
CA GLU A 23 -12.32 -31.19 -0.88
C GLU A 23 -12.08 -30.24 0.31
N ALA A 24 -12.44 -30.69 1.53
CA ALA A 24 -12.20 -29.92 2.74
C ALA A 24 -10.69 -29.66 2.97
N GLU A 25 -9.84 -30.66 2.70
CA GLU A 25 -8.39 -30.51 2.79
C GLU A 25 -7.85 -29.51 1.74
N VAL A 26 -8.36 -29.56 0.50
CA VAL A 26 -8.01 -28.59 -0.56
C VAL A 26 -8.31 -27.16 -0.11
N HIS A 27 -9.51 -26.92 0.42
CA HIS A 27 -9.90 -25.58 0.89
C HIS A 27 -9.13 -25.14 2.15
N LEU A 28 -8.76 -26.05 3.05
CA LEU A 28 -7.93 -25.74 4.22
C LEU A 28 -6.49 -25.35 3.80
N LYS A 29 -5.92 -26.03 2.81
CA LYS A 29 -4.62 -25.65 2.24
C LYS A 29 -4.70 -24.29 1.55
N PHE A 30 -5.77 -24.03 0.80
CA PHE A 30 -5.99 -22.74 0.16
C PHE A 30 -6.05 -21.60 1.18
N SER A 31 -6.81 -21.74 2.27
CA SER A 31 -6.90 -20.70 3.31
C SER A 31 -5.56 -20.44 4.00
N SER A 32 -4.78 -21.48 4.25
CA SER A 32 -3.43 -21.38 4.80
C SER A 32 -2.49 -20.58 3.87
N LYS A 33 -2.49 -20.90 2.57
CA LYS A 33 -1.72 -20.16 1.56
C LYS A 33 -2.19 -18.71 1.44
N LEU A 34 -3.50 -18.48 1.44
CA LEU A 34 -4.07 -17.14 1.37
C LEU A 34 -3.56 -16.27 2.52
N GLN A 35 -3.53 -16.82 3.74
CA GLN A 35 -3.01 -16.11 4.91
C GLN A 35 -1.52 -15.80 4.77
N SER A 36 -0.69 -16.78 4.40
CA SER A 36 0.77 -16.61 4.37
C SER A 36 1.29 -15.84 3.17
N GLU A 37 0.66 -16.00 1.99
CA GLU A 37 1.14 -15.48 0.71
C GLU A 37 0.43 -14.21 0.26
N VAL A 38 -0.73 -13.86 0.84
CA VAL A 38 -1.50 -12.67 0.44
C VAL A 38 -1.76 -11.76 1.63
N GLU A 39 -2.46 -12.25 2.66
CA GLU A 39 -2.90 -11.41 3.79
C GLU A 39 -1.70 -10.85 4.56
N LYS A 40 -0.81 -11.72 5.02
CA LYS A 40 0.33 -11.30 5.85
C LYS A 40 1.25 -10.31 5.13
N PRO A 41 1.71 -10.54 3.88
CA PRO A 41 2.52 -9.56 3.16
C PRO A 41 1.83 -8.20 3.00
N LEU A 42 0.52 -8.17 2.72
CA LEU A 42 -0.23 -6.93 2.59
C LEU A 42 -0.33 -6.16 3.93
N LEU A 43 -0.51 -6.87 5.05
CA LEU A 43 -0.61 -6.25 6.38
C LEU A 43 0.74 -5.74 6.89
N THR A 44 1.82 -6.49 6.65
CA THR A 44 3.16 -6.12 7.13
C THR A 44 3.88 -5.18 6.16
N PHE A 45 3.30 -4.88 4.99
CA PHE A 45 3.90 -3.97 4.03
C PHE A 45 4.01 -2.57 4.63
N ARG A 46 5.25 -2.11 4.82
CA ARG A 46 5.61 -0.81 5.39
C ARG A 46 4.91 -0.50 6.72
N GLU A 47 5.05 -1.37 7.71
CA GLU A 47 4.55 -1.13 9.09
C GLU A 47 4.95 0.25 9.66
N ASN A 48 6.10 0.79 9.25
CA ASN A 48 6.60 2.10 9.70
C ASN A 48 6.17 3.29 8.82
N PHE A 49 5.35 3.09 7.78
CA PHE A 49 5.01 4.12 6.79
C PHE A 49 4.48 5.41 7.42
N LYS A 50 3.58 5.29 8.41
CA LYS A 50 2.99 6.44 9.10
C LYS A 50 4.05 7.29 9.83
N LYS A 51 5.09 6.66 10.36
CA LYS A 51 6.19 7.35 11.04
C LYS A 51 7.07 8.08 10.02
N ASP A 52 7.37 7.42 8.90
CA ASP A 52 8.16 8.03 7.82
C ASP A 52 7.43 9.22 7.16
N MET A 53 6.11 9.11 6.95
CA MET A 53 5.30 10.22 6.42
C MET A 53 5.35 11.45 7.33
N LYS A 54 5.21 11.25 8.65
CA LYS A 54 5.36 12.36 9.61
C LYS A 54 6.75 12.99 9.58
N ARG A 55 7.80 12.20 9.35
CA ARG A 55 9.16 12.71 9.21
C ARG A 55 9.29 13.63 7.99
N TYR A 56 8.76 13.22 6.84
CA TYR A 56 8.76 14.05 5.63
C TYR A 56 7.94 15.33 5.82
N GLU A 57 6.74 15.21 6.38
CA GLU A 57 5.87 16.35 6.67
C GLU A 57 6.58 17.38 7.56
N HIS A 58 7.17 16.93 8.67
CA HIS A 58 7.88 17.80 9.59
C HIS A 58 9.09 18.47 8.93
N HIS A 59 9.87 17.71 8.15
CA HIS A 59 11.04 18.23 7.46
C HIS A 59 10.69 19.37 6.49
N ILE A 60 9.67 19.18 5.64
CA ILE A 60 9.23 20.21 4.69
C ILE A 60 8.59 21.40 5.42
N ALA A 61 7.82 21.16 6.47
CA ALA A 61 7.22 22.22 7.29
C ALA A 61 8.29 23.11 7.95
N ASP A 62 9.37 22.52 8.46
CA ASP A 62 10.48 23.26 9.06
C ASP A 62 11.22 24.12 8.04
N LEU A 63 11.49 23.60 6.84
CA LEU A 63 12.07 24.38 5.75
C LEU A 63 11.15 25.56 5.34
N ARG A 64 9.84 25.32 5.28
CA ARG A 64 8.86 26.37 4.97
C ARG A 64 8.82 27.44 6.05
N LYS A 65 8.92 27.06 7.33
CA LYS A 65 8.99 27.98 8.47
C LYS A 65 10.26 28.84 8.41
N GLN A 66 11.41 28.24 8.10
CA GLN A 66 12.66 28.97 7.91
C GLN A 66 12.55 29.99 6.77
N LEU A 67 11.97 29.59 5.63
CA LEU A 67 11.72 30.48 4.50
C LEU A 67 10.82 31.66 4.89
N GLY A 68 9.75 31.41 5.64
CA GLY A 68 8.88 32.46 6.18
C GLY A 68 9.62 33.44 7.09
N GLY A 69 10.52 32.95 7.94
CA GLY A 69 11.38 33.80 8.78
C GLY A 69 12.37 34.66 7.96
N ARG A 70 12.94 34.11 6.88
CA ARG A 70 13.79 34.88 5.96
C ARG A 70 13.00 35.96 5.23
N HIS A 71 11.80 35.63 4.76
CA HIS A 71 10.92 36.60 4.11
C HIS A 71 10.59 37.78 5.04
N ALA A 72 10.23 37.51 6.29
CA ALA A 72 10.00 38.57 7.28
C ALA A 72 11.23 39.45 7.52
N SER A 73 12.43 38.87 7.47
CA SER A 73 13.70 39.61 7.61
C SER A 73 13.95 40.54 6.41
N VAL A 74 13.66 40.07 5.19
CA VAL A 74 13.73 40.90 3.96
C VAL A 74 12.78 42.08 4.06
N GLU A 75 11.53 41.86 4.46
CA GLU A 75 10.55 42.95 4.57
C GLU A 75 10.93 43.97 5.63
N LYS A 76 11.49 43.52 6.76
CA LYS A 76 12.04 44.42 7.79
C LYS A 76 13.21 45.25 7.26
N ALA A 77 14.15 44.64 6.53
CA ALA A 77 15.29 45.34 5.95
C ALA A 77 14.86 46.33 4.85
N ARG A 78 13.86 45.96 4.03
CA ARG A 78 13.25 46.82 3.01
C ARG A 78 12.64 48.07 3.63
N LYS A 79 11.86 47.90 4.70
CA LYS A 79 11.29 49.04 5.45
C LYS A 79 12.38 49.92 6.05
N ALA A 80 13.40 49.33 6.67
CA ALA A 80 14.52 50.08 7.24
C ALA A 80 15.27 50.89 6.19
N LEU A 81 15.52 50.32 5.00
CA LEU A 81 16.14 51.05 3.88
C LEU A 81 15.28 52.24 3.44
N ALA A 82 13.98 52.03 3.25
CA ALA A 82 13.06 53.10 2.87
C ALA A 82 13.05 54.25 3.90
N ASP A 83 13.02 53.92 5.20
CA ASP A 83 13.09 54.91 6.27
C ASP A 83 14.43 55.69 6.25
N ARG A 84 15.56 55.03 5.94
CA ARG A 84 16.87 55.70 5.83
C ARG A 84 17.03 56.54 4.56
N GLN A 85 16.44 56.12 3.45
CA GLN A 85 16.39 56.91 2.22
C GLN A 85 15.60 58.19 2.43
N LYS A 86 14.45 58.10 3.12
CA LYS A 86 13.64 59.27 3.48
C LYS A 86 14.37 60.25 4.40
N ASP A 87 15.08 59.76 5.43
CA ASP A 87 15.92 60.61 6.30
C ASP A 87 17.03 61.34 5.52
N LEU A 88 17.67 60.64 4.58
CA LEU A 88 18.71 61.22 3.72
C LEU A 88 18.12 62.31 2.81
N GLU A 89 16.97 62.07 2.21
CA GLU A 89 16.28 63.02 1.34
C GLU A 89 15.88 64.29 2.10
N LEU A 90 15.28 64.16 3.29
CA LEU A 90 14.91 65.30 4.14
C LEU A 90 16.13 66.15 4.54
N LYS A 91 17.25 65.52 4.88
CA LYS A 91 18.49 66.25 5.21
C LYS A 91 19.10 66.94 4.01
N THR A 92 18.97 66.35 2.83
CA THR A 92 19.42 66.96 1.57
C THR A 92 18.59 68.21 1.27
N GLN A 93 17.26 68.15 1.41
CA GLN A 93 16.37 69.31 1.29
C GLN A 93 16.68 70.42 2.32
N GLN A 94 17.05 70.05 3.55
CA GLN A 94 17.46 71.05 4.56
C GLN A 94 18.73 71.83 4.17
N LEU A 95 19.68 71.18 3.49
CA LEU A 95 20.89 71.85 3.02
C LEU A 95 20.58 72.87 1.90
N GLU A 96 19.61 72.57 1.03
CA GLU A 96 19.14 73.49 -0.02
C GLU A 96 18.51 74.76 0.56
N ILE A 97 17.82 74.65 1.71
CA ILE A 97 17.22 75.79 2.41
C ILE A 97 18.27 76.58 3.19
N LYS A 98 19.24 75.90 3.80
CA LYS A 98 20.26 76.53 4.65
C LYS A 98 21.60 75.81 4.55
N LEU A 99 22.56 76.45 3.91
CA LEU A 99 23.97 76.01 3.89
C LEU A 99 24.59 76.06 5.29
N SER A 100 25.07 74.91 5.76
CA SER A 100 25.74 74.76 7.06
C SER A 100 26.62 73.52 7.08
N ASN A 101 27.87 73.66 7.52
CA ASN A 101 28.82 72.54 7.66
C ASN A 101 28.27 71.41 8.55
N LYS A 102 27.41 71.73 9.52
CA LYS A 102 26.76 70.73 10.37
C LYS A 102 25.79 69.84 9.56
N ILE A 103 25.03 70.45 8.65
CA ILE A 103 24.05 69.74 7.82
C ILE A 103 24.77 68.84 6.81
N GLU A 104 25.90 69.29 6.26
CA GLU A 104 26.75 68.45 5.39
C GLU A 104 27.26 67.19 6.10
N GLU A 105 27.73 67.31 7.35
CA GLU A 105 28.16 66.14 8.13
C GLU A 105 26.99 65.20 8.47
N ASP A 106 25.81 65.75 8.78
CA ASP A 106 24.60 64.95 9.00
C ASP A 106 24.15 64.20 7.74
N ILE A 107 24.32 64.81 6.55
CA ILE A 107 24.09 64.15 5.25
C ILE A 107 25.10 63.02 5.02
N LYS A 108 26.40 63.25 5.26
CA LYS A 108 27.42 62.18 5.16
C LYS A 108 27.06 61.00 6.04
N LYS A 109 26.61 61.26 7.28
CA LYS A 109 26.18 60.22 8.23
C LYS A 109 24.90 59.51 7.78
N ALA A 110 23.91 60.23 7.28
CA ALA A 110 22.67 59.66 6.74
C ALA A 110 22.94 58.79 5.50
N ARG A 111 23.84 59.23 4.61
CA ARG A 111 24.26 58.47 3.43
C ARG A 111 24.93 57.16 3.83
N ARG A 112 25.90 57.17 4.75
CA ARG A 112 26.53 55.93 5.27
C ARG A 112 25.49 54.97 5.85
N LYS A 113 24.52 55.48 6.62
CA LYS A 113 23.44 54.67 7.19
C LYS A 113 22.50 54.09 6.14
N SER A 114 22.21 54.82 5.06
CA SER A 114 21.40 54.33 3.95
C SER A 114 22.13 53.26 3.14
N THR A 115 23.42 53.45 2.86
CA THR A 115 24.27 52.43 2.21
C THR A 115 24.29 51.14 3.03
N GLN A 116 24.56 51.25 4.35
CA GLN A 116 24.57 50.08 5.24
C GLN A 116 23.22 49.33 5.26
N ALA A 117 22.09 50.06 5.24
CA ALA A 117 20.77 49.43 5.16
C ALA A 117 20.53 48.73 3.81
N GLY A 118 21.15 49.22 2.74
CA GLY A 118 21.17 48.57 1.43
C GLY A 118 21.95 47.25 1.47
N ASP A 119 23.14 47.26 2.05
CA ASP A 119 23.97 46.07 2.23
C ASP A 119 23.26 45.01 3.10
N ASP A 120 22.58 45.45 4.16
CA ASP A 120 21.75 44.57 5.00
C ASP A 120 20.57 43.97 4.24
N LEU A 121 19.89 44.75 3.40
CA LEU A 121 18.82 44.23 2.54
C LEU A 121 19.36 43.20 1.55
N MET A 122 20.50 43.47 0.91
CA MET A 122 21.14 42.54 -0.02
C MET A 122 21.45 41.20 0.67
N ARG A 123 22.07 41.26 1.86
CA ARG A 123 22.34 40.07 2.68
C ARG A 123 21.06 39.32 3.07
N CYS A 124 19.99 40.02 3.44
CA CYS A 124 18.71 39.38 3.76
C CYS A 124 18.08 38.68 2.55
N VAL A 125 18.17 39.28 1.35
CA VAL A 125 17.69 38.70 0.10
C VAL A 125 18.50 37.45 -0.27
N ASP A 126 19.83 37.49 -0.15
CA ASP A 126 20.69 36.33 -0.42
C ASP A 126 20.34 35.14 0.47
N LEU A 127 20.16 35.37 1.77
CA LEU A 127 19.76 34.33 2.72
C LEU A 127 18.35 33.79 2.45
N TYR A 128 17.43 34.65 1.98
CA TYR A 128 16.11 34.22 1.54
C TYR A 128 16.21 33.31 0.32
N ASN A 129 16.93 33.72 -0.72
CA ASN A 129 17.10 32.94 -1.95
C ASN A 129 17.78 31.58 -1.67
N GLN A 130 18.82 31.55 -0.82
CA GLN A 130 19.44 30.29 -0.40
C GLN A 130 18.45 29.36 0.32
N SER A 131 17.63 29.91 1.22
CA SER A 131 16.61 29.12 1.93
C SER A 131 15.49 28.65 0.99
N GLN A 132 15.15 29.46 -0.02
CA GLN A 132 14.16 29.12 -1.04
C GLN A 132 14.66 27.99 -1.94
N SER A 133 15.90 28.08 -2.46
CA SER A 133 16.51 27.03 -3.28
C SER A 133 16.57 25.71 -2.52
N ARG A 134 16.99 25.74 -1.25
CA ARG A 134 17.00 24.53 -0.40
C ARG A 134 15.60 23.95 -0.22
N TRP A 135 14.60 24.78 0.11
CA TRP A 135 13.22 24.31 0.24
C TRP A 135 12.70 23.71 -1.08
N PHE A 136 13.04 24.31 -2.21
CA PHE A 136 12.65 23.85 -3.53
C PHE A 136 13.24 22.46 -3.85
N GLU A 137 14.56 22.31 -3.73
CA GLU A 137 15.26 21.04 -4.04
C GLU A 137 14.75 19.89 -3.16
N GLU A 138 14.59 20.13 -1.86
CA GLU A 138 14.08 19.14 -0.91
C GLU A 138 12.61 18.78 -1.18
N THR A 139 11.78 19.77 -1.56
CA THR A 139 10.38 19.53 -1.92
C THR A 139 10.28 18.69 -3.18
N VAL A 140 11.07 18.99 -4.21
CA VAL A 140 11.11 18.22 -5.46
C VAL A 140 11.55 16.79 -5.17
N THR A 141 12.66 16.62 -4.45
CA THR A 141 13.21 15.28 -4.14
C THR A 141 12.24 14.46 -3.30
N THR A 142 11.65 15.05 -2.26
CA THR A 142 10.65 14.37 -1.42
C THR A 142 9.40 14.00 -2.21
N SER A 143 8.96 14.85 -3.15
CA SER A 143 7.77 14.57 -3.97
C SER A 143 8.01 13.40 -4.94
N LEU A 144 9.18 13.36 -5.58
CA LEU A 144 9.57 12.24 -6.45
C LEU A 144 9.69 10.93 -5.66
N GLU A 145 10.21 11.00 -4.43
CA GLU A 145 10.25 9.82 -3.55
C GLU A 145 8.84 9.36 -3.18
N LEU A 146 7.92 10.26 -2.84
CA LEU A 146 6.52 9.91 -2.56
C LEU A 146 5.83 9.29 -3.78
N GLU A 147 6.10 9.81 -4.98
CA GLU A 147 5.60 9.23 -6.23
C GLU A 147 6.11 7.80 -6.42
N ARG A 148 7.43 7.58 -6.29
CA ARG A 148 8.04 6.24 -6.34
C ARG A 148 7.42 5.30 -5.31
N LEU A 149 7.23 5.79 -4.09
CA LEU A 149 6.66 5.02 -2.99
C LEU A 149 5.20 4.63 -3.26
N GLU A 150 4.43 5.45 -3.97
CA GLU A 150 3.05 5.14 -4.36
C GLU A 150 2.99 4.12 -5.51
N VAL A 151 3.86 4.26 -6.51
CA VAL A 151 4.01 3.26 -7.58
C VAL A 151 4.34 1.89 -7.00
N GLU A 152 5.31 1.82 -6.08
CA GLU A 152 5.66 0.57 -5.40
C GLU A 152 4.47 -0.03 -4.62
N ARG A 153 3.66 0.81 -3.96
CA ARG A 153 2.47 0.35 -3.23
C ARG A 153 1.45 -0.28 -4.18
N VAL A 154 1.19 0.37 -5.31
CA VAL A 154 0.24 -0.12 -6.32
C VAL A 154 0.75 -1.43 -6.93
N GLU A 155 2.03 -1.51 -7.29
CA GLU A 155 2.63 -2.73 -7.84
C GLU A 155 2.61 -3.89 -6.84
N MET A 156 2.89 -3.63 -5.57
CA MET A 156 2.84 -4.64 -4.52
C MET A 156 1.41 -5.18 -4.34
N ILE A 157 0.39 -4.30 -4.29
CA ILE A 157 -1.01 -4.72 -4.20
C ILE A 157 -1.40 -5.54 -5.44
N ARG A 158 -1.07 -5.04 -6.63
CA ARG A 158 -1.34 -5.73 -7.90
C ARG A 158 -0.72 -7.13 -7.91
N HIS A 159 0.53 -7.25 -7.50
CA HIS A 159 1.23 -8.53 -7.41
C HIS A 159 0.51 -9.54 -6.51
N HIS A 160 0.11 -9.13 -5.30
CA HIS A 160 -0.56 -10.03 -4.36
C HIS A 160 -2.01 -10.34 -4.76
N LEU A 161 -2.69 -9.44 -5.47
CA LEU A 161 -3.99 -9.75 -6.09
C LEU A 161 -3.84 -10.75 -7.25
N CYS A 162 -2.78 -10.64 -8.05
CA CYS A 162 -2.46 -11.68 -9.03
C CYS A 162 -2.17 -13.02 -8.34
N GLN A 163 -1.39 -13.03 -7.25
CA GLN A 163 -1.14 -14.23 -6.46
C GLN A 163 -2.44 -14.85 -5.94
N TYR A 164 -3.36 -14.03 -5.41
CA TYR A 164 -4.70 -14.48 -5.03
C TYR A 164 -5.42 -15.18 -6.17
N THR A 165 -5.47 -14.56 -7.36
CA THR A 165 -6.15 -15.17 -8.51
C THR A 165 -5.49 -16.47 -8.95
N THR A 166 -4.15 -16.57 -8.91
CA THR A 166 -3.43 -17.81 -9.21
C THR A 166 -3.80 -18.91 -8.21
N LEU A 167 -3.75 -18.61 -6.90
CA LEU A 167 -4.13 -19.56 -5.86
C LEU A 167 -5.58 -20.02 -6.02
N ARG A 168 -6.49 -19.12 -6.41
CA ARG A 168 -7.88 -19.46 -6.71
C ARG A 168 -7.99 -20.44 -7.86
N HIS A 169 -7.36 -20.16 -9.00
CA HIS A 169 -7.38 -21.06 -10.16
C HIS A 169 -6.78 -22.44 -9.83
N GLU A 170 -5.63 -22.48 -9.13
CA GLU A 170 -5.01 -23.74 -8.70
C GLU A 170 -5.94 -24.54 -7.77
N THR A 171 -6.58 -23.86 -6.81
CA THR A 171 -7.50 -24.49 -5.86
C THR A 171 -8.71 -25.08 -6.57
N ASP A 172 -9.31 -24.34 -7.51
CA ASP A 172 -10.46 -24.82 -8.27
C ASP A 172 -10.09 -26.06 -9.11
N MET A 173 -8.87 -26.10 -9.68
CA MET A 173 -8.34 -27.27 -10.38
C MET A 173 -8.14 -28.48 -9.45
N PHE A 174 -7.57 -28.28 -8.25
CA PHE A 174 -7.42 -29.35 -7.26
C PHE A 174 -8.77 -29.84 -6.73
N ASN A 175 -9.73 -28.94 -6.56
CA ASN A 175 -11.07 -29.31 -6.11
C ASN A 175 -11.80 -30.11 -7.18
N GLN A 176 -11.61 -29.77 -8.46
CA GLN A 176 -12.18 -30.55 -9.56
C GLN A 176 -11.62 -31.97 -9.63
N SER A 177 -10.32 -32.17 -9.36
CA SER A 177 -9.69 -33.48 -9.45
C SER A 177 -10.11 -34.46 -8.35
N THR A 178 -10.72 -33.99 -7.25
CA THR A 178 -11.24 -34.88 -6.19
C THR A 178 -12.36 -35.80 -6.69
N MET A 179 -13.05 -35.42 -7.77
CA MET A 179 -14.13 -36.21 -8.38
C MET A 179 -13.63 -37.33 -9.29
N GLU A 180 -12.41 -37.28 -9.80
CA GLU A 180 -11.92 -38.23 -10.83
C GLU A 180 -12.00 -39.68 -10.36
N ARG A 181 -11.70 -39.94 -9.08
CA ARG A 181 -11.78 -41.28 -8.50
C ARG A 181 -13.21 -41.75 -8.27
N VAL A 182 -14.13 -40.83 -7.98
CA VAL A 182 -15.56 -41.14 -7.87
C VAL A 182 -16.09 -41.54 -9.24
N ASP A 183 -15.75 -40.79 -10.30
CA ASP A 183 -16.16 -41.10 -11.68
C ASP A 183 -15.64 -42.46 -12.14
N GLN A 184 -14.39 -42.80 -11.82
CA GLN A 184 -13.81 -44.11 -12.11
C GLN A 184 -14.58 -45.26 -11.43
N LEU A 185 -14.96 -45.09 -10.17
CA LEU A 185 -15.73 -46.11 -9.45
C LEU A 185 -17.18 -46.19 -9.91
N LEU A 186 -17.79 -45.06 -10.29
CA LEU A 186 -19.13 -45.04 -10.88
C LEU A 186 -19.19 -45.88 -12.16
N GLN A 187 -18.14 -45.82 -12.98
CA GLN A 187 -18.02 -46.63 -14.20
C GLN A 187 -17.85 -48.13 -13.93
N SER A 188 -17.37 -48.52 -12.75
CA SER A 188 -17.17 -49.92 -12.38
C SER A 188 -18.34 -50.53 -11.60
N VAL A 189 -19.40 -49.76 -11.33
CA VAL A 189 -20.62 -50.26 -10.68
C VAL A 189 -21.31 -51.28 -11.59
N ASP A 190 -21.49 -52.50 -11.08
CA ASP A 190 -22.14 -53.60 -11.80
C ASP A 190 -23.31 -54.16 -10.98
N PRO A 191 -24.56 -53.85 -11.37
CA PRO A 191 -25.75 -54.36 -10.70
C PRO A 191 -25.89 -55.89 -10.73
N ILE A 192 -25.37 -56.56 -11.77
CA ILE A 192 -25.44 -58.02 -11.89
C ILE A 192 -24.52 -58.65 -10.84
N ARG A 193 -23.26 -58.20 -10.79
CA ARG A 193 -22.28 -58.66 -9.81
C ARG A 193 -22.73 -58.36 -8.38
N ASP A 194 -23.24 -57.16 -8.13
CA ASP A 194 -23.75 -56.78 -6.81
C ASP A 194 -24.95 -57.66 -6.40
N ARG A 195 -25.85 -58.01 -7.32
CA ARG A 195 -26.96 -58.96 -7.07
C ARG A 195 -26.44 -60.36 -6.79
N GLU A 196 -25.51 -60.86 -7.61
CA GLU A 196 -24.97 -62.22 -7.53
C GLU A 196 -24.38 -62.50 -6.17
N LEU A 197 -23.43 -61.68 -5.69
CA LEU A 197 -22.86 -61.99 -4.39
C LEU A 197 -23.89 -61.81 -3.25
N TRP A 198 -24.98 -61.03 -3.46
CA TRP A 198 -25.96 -60.77 -2.39
C TRP A 198 -26.83 -61.99 -2.22
N VAL A 199 -27.26 -62.57 -3.33
CA VAL A 199 -27.97 -63.86 -3.34
C VAL A 199 -27.05 -64.96 -2.83
N GLU A 200 -25.76 -64.96 -3.18
CA GLU A 200 -24.81 -65.94 -2.65
C GLU A 200 -24.73 -65.92 -1.12
N GLU A 201 -24.67 -64.73 -0.52
CA GLU A 201 -24.62 -64.54 0.94
C GLU A 201 -25.97 -64.78 1.64
N ASN A 202 -27.10 -64.54 0.97
CA ASN A 202 -28.43 -64.46 1.60
C ASN A 202 -29.46 -65.48 1.07
N LYS A 203 -29.08 -66.41 0.19
CA LYS A 203 -30.00 -67.42 -0.36
C LYS A 203 -30.57 -68.32 0.75
N THR A 204 -31.85 -68.66 0.63
CA THR A 204 -32.57 -69.52 1.59
C THR A 204 -32.76 -70.96 1.09
N GLY A 205 -32.31 -71.25 -0.12
CA GLY A 205 -32.40 -72.57 -0.76
C GLY A 205 -32.34 -72.46 -2.28
N GLU A 206 -31.89 -73.52 -2.94
CA GLU A 206 -31.77 -73.60 -4.40
C GLU A 206 -32.78 -74.56 -5.02
N ILE A 207 -33.44 -75.37 -4.18
CA ILE A 207 -34.37 -76.40 -4.60
C ILE A 207 -35.74 -75.78 -4.80
N ARG A 208 -36.30 -75.92 -6.01
CA ARG A 208 -37.68 -75.54 -6.29
C ARG A 208 -38.64 -76.61 -5.76
N PRO A 209 -39.79 -76.22 -5.19
CA PRO A 209 -40.81 -77.19 -4.77
C PRO A 209 -41.27 -78.08 -5.92
N VAL A 210 -41.60 -79.33 -5.62
CA VAL A 210 -42.18 -80.30 -6.57
C VAL A 210 -43.55 -80.75 -6.10
N ASN A 211 -44.40 -81.14 -7.05
CA ASN A 211 -45.72 -81.70 -6.76
C ASN A 211 -45.58 -83.10 -6.18
N VAL A 212 -46.47 -83.46 -5.26
CA VAL A 212 -46.57 -84.81 -4.72
C VAL A 212 -47.46 -85.64 -5.66
N GLU A 213 -47.01 -86.83 -6.05
CA GLU A 213 -47.81 -87.78 -6.84
C GLU A 213 -48.94 -88.36 -5.98
N ILE A 214 -50.17 -88.41 -6.53
CA ILE A 214 -51.37 -88.97 -5.89
C ILE A 214 -51.60 -90.39 -6.41
#